data_AF-A0A2W0BQB6-F1
#
_entry.id   AF-A0A2W0BQB6-F1
#
_cell.length_a   1.000
_cell.length_b   1.000
_cell.length_c   1.000
_cell.angle_alpha   90.00
_cell.angle_beta   90.00
_cell.angle_gamma   90.00
#
_symmetry.space_group_name_H-M   'P 1'
#
loop_
_entity.id
_entity.type
_entity.pdbx_description
1 polymer ?
#
loop_
_entity_poly.entity_id
_entity_poly.type
_entity_poly.pdbx_seq_one_letter_code
_entity_poly.pdbx_strand_id
1 'polypeptide(L)' 'MIVNDFERFNTNHPDLCTSLRWKRIYLNVEPDPTVPPSNDGNFWCVHTQTCIGPDGKLAEPGNCLGHRPCHGTGKCG' A
#
# COMPACT_ATOMS: atom_id res chain seq x y z
N MET A 1 13.11 -14.77 -4.31
CA MET A 1 11.76 -14.76 -4.90
C MET A 1 11.56 -13.38 -5.50
N ILE A 2 11.44 -13.28 -6.82
CA ILE A 2 11.16 -11.98 -7.47
C ILE A 2 9.69 -11.70 -7.18
N VAL A 3 9.43 -10.76 -6.27
CA VAL A 3 8.06 -10.29 -6.03
C VAL A 3 7.73 -9.36 -7.20
N ASN A 4 6.64 -9.63 -7.91
CA ASN A 4 6.16 -8.72 -8.94
C ASN A 4 5.68 -7.43 -8.26
N ASP A 5 6.42 -6.34 -8.44
CA ASP A 5 6.10 -5.04 -7.84
C ASP A 5 4.72 -4.53 -8.26
N PHE A 6 4.26 -4.87 -9.48
CA PHE A 6 2.91 -4.50 -9.93
C PHE A 6 1.83 -5.10 -9.03
N GLU A 7 1.98 -6.38 -8.67
CA GLU A 7 1.04 -7.07 -7.79
C GLU A 7 1.20 -6.61 -6.34
N ARG A 8 2.45 -6.45 -5.86
CA ARG A 8 2.73 -5.98 -4.50
C ARG A 8 2.13 -4.60 -4.22
N PHE A 9 2.15 -3.72 -5.22
CA PHE A 9 1.68 -2.33 -5.10
C PHE A 9 0.34 -2.09 -5.81
N ASN A 10 -0.44 -3.15 -6.08
CA ASN A 10 -1.75 -3.04 -6.70
C ASN A 10 -2.76 -2.34 -5.77
N THR A 11 -2.93 -1.03 -5.94
CA THR A 11 -3.88 -0.22 -5.17
C THR A 11 -5.35 -0.45 -5.52
N ASN A 12 -5.63 -1.30 -6.53
CA ASN A 12 -6.98 -1.67 -6.94
C ASN A 12 -7.36 -3.09 -6.48
N HIS A 13 -6.57 -3.70 -5.59
CA HIS A 13 -6.87 -5.03 -5.05
C HIS A 13 -8.26 -5.03 -4.36
N PRO A 14 -9.15 -6.01 -4.63
CA PRO A 14 -10.52 -6.00 -4.10
C PRO A 14 -10.59 -6.06 -2.57
N ASP A 15 -9.63 -6.76 -1.94
CA ASP A 15 -9.56 -6.90 -0.49
C ASP A 15 -8.68 -5.83 0.19
N LEU A 16 -8.39 -4.72 -0.47
CA LEU A 16 -7.55 -3.67 0.10
C LEU A 16 -8.19 -3.08 1.36
N CYS A 17 -7.40 -2.94 2.43
CA CYS A 17 -7.86 -2.32 3.65
C CYS A 17 -8.31 -0.88 3.41
N THR A 18 -9.55 -0.56 3.79
CA THR A 18 -10.13 0.79 3.66
C THR A 18 -9.41 1.84 4.52
N SER A 19 -8.61 1.40 5.49
CA SER A 19 -7.75 2.24 6.33
C SER A 19 -6.33 2.45 5.76
N LEU A 20 -5.97 1.76 4.67
CA LEU A 20 -4.73 2.00 3.94
C LEU A 20 -4.83 3.31 3.17
N ARG A 21 -3.77 4.11 3.22
CA ARG A 21 -3.63 5.35 2.48
C ARG A 21 -2.34 5.31 1.70
N TRP A 22 -2.34 6.05 0.59
CA TRP A 22 -1.18 6.15 -0.27
C TRP A 22 -1.19 7.48 -1.01
N LYS A 23 -0.02 7.90 -1.46
CA LYS A 23 0.13 9.07 -2.31
C LYS A 23 1.30 8.87 -3.24
N ARG A 24 1.04 9.05 -4.54
CA ARG A 24 2.11 9.20 -5.54
C ARG A 24 2.42 10.67 -5.76
N ILE A 25 3.66 10.95 -6.13
CA ILE A 25 4.02 12.25 -6.68
C ILE A 25 3.38 12.38 -8.07
N TYR A 26 2.78 13.54 -8.32
CA TYR A 26 2.35 13.90 -9.67
C TYR A 26 3.56 14.45 -10.43
N LEU A 27 3.84 13.88 -11.60
CA LEU A 27 4.88 14.35 -12.50
C LEU A 27 4.21 15.03 -13.69
N ASN A 28 4.50 16.32 -13.90
CA ASN A 28 3.96 17.10 -15.02
C ASN A 28 4.82 16.92 -16.28
N VAL A 29 5.02 15.67 -16.69
CA VAL A 29 5.76 15.28 -17.88
C VAL A 29 5.06 14.10 -18.54
N GLU A 30 5.22 13.97 -19.85
CA GLU A 30 4.71 12.80 -20.57
C GLU A 30 5.41 11.51 -20.11
N PRO A 31 4.69 10.38 -19.96
CA PRO A 31 5.30 9.11 -19.60
C PRO A 31 6.32 8.66 -20.66
N ASP A 32 7.55 8.40 -20.23
CA ASP A 32 8.57 7.76 -21.06
C ASP A 32 8.45 6.23 -20.90
N PRO A 33 8.12 5.47 -21.96
CA PRO A 33 7.96 4.02 -21.88
C PRO A 33 9.28 3.27 -21.58
N THR A 34 10.44 3.94 -21.70
CA THR A 34 11.74 3.39 -21.34
C THR A 34 12.06 3.56 -19.85
N VAL A 35 11.28 4.38 -19.14
CA VAL A 35 11.42 4.65 -17.71
C VAL A 35 10.29 3.96 -16.95
N PRO A 36 10.61 3.06 -16.00
CA PRO A 36 9.59 2.47 -15.14
C PRO A 36 8.79 3.55 -14.40
N PRO A 37 7.47 3.39 -14.24
CA PRO A 37 6.67 4.32 -13.43
C PRO A 37 7.26 4.47 -12.03
N SER A 38 7.33 5.70 -11.52
CA SER A 38 7.75 5.93 -10.14
C SER A 38 6.78 5.25 -9.19
N ASN A 39 7.28 4.21 -8.53
CA ASN A 39 6.63 3.49 -7.46
C ASN A 39 7.41 3.87 -6.21
N ASP A 40 6.93 4.91 -5.52
CA ASP A 40 7.63 5.41 -4.33
C ASP A 40 7.27 4.59 -3.09
N GLY A 41 6.38 3.60 -3.19
CA GLY A 41 5.97 2.78 -2.05
C GLY A 41 5.37 3.58 -0.89
N ASN A 42 4.86 4.78 -1.14
CA ASN A 42 4.40 5.72 -0.10
C ASN A 42 3.03 5.33 0.43
N PHE A 43 3.00 4.34 1.31
CA PHE A 43 1.82 3.78 1.95
C PHE A 43 1.84 3.99 3.46
N TRP A 44 0.67 4.22 4.05
CA TRP A 44 0.53 4.32 5.51
C TRP A 44 -0.84 3.84 5.98
N CYS A 45 -0.88 3.38 7.23
CA CYS A 45 -2.14 3.10 7.91
C CYS A 45 -2.67 4.37 8.57
N VAL A 46 -3.94 4.71 8.38
CA VAL A 46 -4.54 5.91 9.01
C VAL A 46 -4.56 5.83 10.54
N HIS A 47 -4.57 4.63 11.12
CA HIS A 47 -4.68 4.43 12.58
C HIS A 47 -3.35 4.59 13.30
N THR A 48 -2.24 4.16 12.69
CA THR A 48 -0.89 4.30 13.27
C THR A 48 -0.15 5.51 12.73
N GLN A 49 -0.61 6.09 11.63
CA GLN A 49 0.04 7.20 10.91
C GLN A 49 1.49 6.87 10.48
N THR A 50 1.80 5.59 10.27
CA THR A 50 3.11 5.13 9.80
C THR A 50 2.96 4.06 8.71
N CYS A 51 4.08 3.62 8.15
CA CYS A 51 4.15 2.48 7.22
C CYS A 51 3.94 1.12 7.91
N ILE A 52 3.67 1.10 9.22
CA ILE A 52 3.45 -0.11 10.01
C ILE A 52 2.04 -0.08 10.58
N GLY A 53 1.27 -1.14 10.36
CA GLY A 53 -0.10 -1.27 10.90
C GLY A 53 -0.12 -1.65 12.38
N PRO A 54 -1.31 -1.69 13.00
CA PRO A 54 -1.47 -2.00 14.43
C PRO A 54 -0.96 -3.38 14.87
N ASP A 55 -0.82 -4.34 13.95
CA ASP A 55 -0.24 -5.68 14.16
C ASP A 55 1.30 -5.71 13.99
N GLY A 56 1.95 -4.56 13.79
CA GLY A 56 3.39 -4.49 13.54
C GLY A 56 3.82 -4.94 12.13
N LYS A 57 2.87 -5.15 11.19
CA LYS A 57 3.17 -5.53 9.79
C LYS A 57 3.08 -4.33 8.85
N LEU A 58 3.84 -4.39 7.74
CA LEU A 58 3.85 -3.35 6.71
C LEU A 58 2.43 -2.99 6.25
N ALA A 59 2.16 -1.70 6.15
CA ALA A 59 0.94 -1.14 5.58
C ALA A 59 1.18 -0.85 4.10
N GLU A 60 1.09 -1.86 3.25
CA GLU A 60 1.22 -1.76 1.78
C GLU A 60 0.19 -2.67 1.10
N PRO A 61 -0.16 -2.50 -0.19
CA PRO A 61 -1.24 -3.25 -0.82
C PRO A 61 -1.09 -4.76 -0.78
N GLY A 62 0.12 -5.29 -0.97
CA GLY A 62 0.40 -6.73 -0.88
C GLY A 62 0.28 -7.34 0.53
N ASN A 63 0.19 -6.52 1.58
CA ASN A 63 0.10 -6.97 2.97
C ASN A 63 -1.15 -6.47 3.70
N CYS A 64 -1.66 -5.29 3.37
CA CYS A 64 -2.75 -4.62 4.09
C CYS A 64 -4.10 -5.00 3.48
N LEU A 65 -4.49 -6.26 3.68
CA LEU A 65 -5.67 -6.88 3.08
C LEU A 65 -6.65 -7.43 4.14
N GLY A 66 -7.80 -7.94 3.67
CA GLY A 66 -8.91 -8.47 4.48
C GLY A 66 -8.55 -9.55 5.52
N HIS A 67 -7.42 -10.24 5.39
CA HIS A 67 -7.01 -11.30 6.31
C HIS A 67 -6.39 -10.79 7.63
N ARG A 68 -6.14 -9.48 7.75
CA ARG A 68 -5.50 -8.91 8.95
C ARG A 68 -6.51 -8.65 10.07
N PRO A 69 -6.18 -8.95 11.34
CA PRO A 69 -7.08 -8.69 12.47
C PRO A 69 -7.51 -7.23 12.62
N CYS A 70 -6.65 -6.27 12.24
CA CYS A 70 -6.97 -4.84 12.27
C CYS A 70 -7.79 -4.33 11.08
N HIS A 71 -8.14 -5.19 10.12
CA HIS A 71 -8.82 -4.77 8.89
C HIS A 71 -10.17 -4.11 9.20
N GLY A 72 -10.35 -2.86 8.78
CA GLY A 72 -11.55 -2.06 9.04
C GLY A 72 -11.75 -1.58 10.49
N THR A 73 -11.01 -2.13 11.47
CA THR A 73 -11.17 -1.80 12.90
C THR A 73 -10.06 -0.91 13.44
N GLY A 74 -8.87 -0.97 12.84
CA GLY A 74 -7.70 -0.23 13.30
C GLY A 74 -7.11 -0.73 14.62
N LYS A 75 -7.53 -1.90 15.09
CA LYS A 75 -7.10 -2.49 16.36
C LYS A 75 -6.71 -3.95 16.16
N CYS A 76 -5.55 -4.32 16.70
CA CYS A 76 -5.21 -5.72 16.91
C CYS A 76 -5.43 -5.99 18.40
N GLY A 77 -6.11 -7.09 18.72
CA GLY A 77 -6.21 -7.57 20.10
C GLY A 77 -4.84 -7.89 20.68
#